data_AF-A0A497C696-F1
#
_entry.id   AF-A0A497C696-F1
#
_cell.length_a   1.000
_cell.length_b   1.000
_cell.length_c   1.000
_cell.angle_alpha   90.00
_cell.angle_beta   90.00
_cell.angle_gamma   90.00
#
_symmetry.space_group_name_H-M   'P 1'
#
loop_
_entity.id
_entity.type
_entity.pdbx_description
1 polymer ?
#
loop_
_entity_poly.entity_id
_entity_poly.type
_entity_poly.pdbx_seq_one_letter_code
_entity_poly.pdbx_strand_id
1 'polypeptide(L)'
;MSRWTLFFLVILLGLGLGLVYGWLINPVSFQDTTLSNLRIDYKTDYTLMVAEVYHQDNDLVWALNRLTLLEDPTPLTSVENALRFASQAEYTLPDMFLLRDLHNAIEGAN
;
A
#
# COMPACT_ATOMS: atom_id res chain seq x y z
N MET A 1 -39.48 25.22 32.35
CA MET A 1 -38.39 24.61 31.54
C MET A 1 -37.06 25.00 32.17
N SER A 2 -36.32 24.03 32.70
CA SER A 2 -35.02 24.29 33.34
C SER A 2 -34.02 24.71 32.26
N ARG A 3 -33.26 25.79 32.49
CA ARG A 3 -32.28 26.34 31.53
C ARG A 3 -31.28 25.28 31.04
N TRP A 4 -31.05 24.25 31.86
CA TRP A 4 -30.21 23.10 31.57
C TRP A 4 -30.76 22.17 30.49
N THR A 5 -32.08 21.95 30.41
CA THR A 5 -32.65 21.05 29.39
C THR A 5 -32.48 21.63 27.98
N LEU A 6 -32.61 22.96 27.86
CA LEU A 6 -32.43 23.66 26.59
C LEU A 6 -30.96 23.65 26.17
N PHE A 7 -30.04 23.82 27.12
CA PHE A 7 -28.60 23.71 26.88
C PHE A 7 -28.21 22.34 26.30
N PHE A 8 -28.63 21.24 26.94
CA PHE A 8 -28.35 19.90 26.42
C PHE A 8 -29.02 19.64 25.07
N LEU A 9 -30.25 20.12 24.86
CA LEU A 9 -30.97 19.93 23.60
C LEU A 9 -30.24 20.60 22.42
N VAL A 10 -29.70 21.81 22.60
CA VAL A 10 -28.94 22.51 21.56
C VAL A 10 -27.62 21.80 21.26
N ILE A 11 -26.93 21.28 22.26
CA ILE A 11 -25.70 20.48 22.06
C ILE A 11 -26.01 19.21 21.27
N LEU A 12 -27.07 18.50 21.64
CA LEU A 12 -27.47 17.25 20.98
C LEU A 12 -27.87 17.51 19.52
N LEU A 13 -28.55 18.63 19.26
CA LEU A 13 -28.89 19.06 17.92
C LEU A 13 -27.63 19.38 17.10
N GLY A 14 -26.67 20.12 17.67
CA GLY A 14 -25.41 20.46 17.01
C GLY A 14 -24.57 19.24 16.68
N LEU A 15 -24.46 18.29 17.62
CA LEU A 15 -23.77 17.01 17.40
C LEU A 15 -24.46 16.17 16.33
N GLY A 16 -25.79 16.08 16.38
CA GLY A 16 -26.57 15.34 15.37
C GLY A 16 -26.37 15.93 13.97
N LEU A 17 -26.45 17.25 13.84
CA LEU A 17 -26.23 17.94 12.56
C LEU A 17 -24.79 17.77 12.06
N GLY A 18 -23.79 17.89 12.95
CA GLY A 18 -22.38 17.69 12.60
C GLY A 18 -22.08 16.27 12.12
N LEU A 19 -22.65 15.26 12.76
CA LEU A 19 -22.51 13.86 12.35
C LEU A 19 -23.20 13.58 11.00
N VAL A 20 -24.43 14.07 10.81
CA VAL A 20 -25.14 13.91 9.53
C VAL A 20 -24.36 14.59 8.40
N TYR A 21 -23.81 15.77 8.65
CA TYR A 21 -23.00 16.48 7.66
C TYR A 21 -21.71 15.74 7.32
N GLY A 22 -20.96 15.30 8.33
CA GLY A 22 -19.70 14.58 8.14
C GLY A 22 -19.86 13.20 7.51
N TRP A 23 -20.99 12.51 7.72
CA TRP A 23 -21.18 11.14 7.22
C TRP A 23 -21.97 11.08 5.91
N LEU A 24 -23.05 11.86 5.78
CA LEU A 24 -23.97 11.74 4.65
C LEU A 24 -23.66 12.70 3.49
N ILE A 25 -23.11 13.88 3.80
CA ILE A 25 -22.88 14.94 2.80
C ILE A 25 -21.44 14.91 2.29
N ASN A 26 -20.46 14.73 3.17
CA ASN A 26 -19.06 14.58 2.79
C ASN A 26 -18.43 13.35 3.45
N PRO A 27 -18.91 12.13 3.11
CA PRO A 27 -18.24 10.92 3.58
C PRO A 27 -16.77 11.00 3.19
N VAL A 28 -15.88 10.64 4.11
CA VAL A 28 -14.46 10.45 3.78
C VAL A 28 -14.38 9.42 2.67
N SER A 29 -14.15 9.87 1.45
CA SER A 29 -13.86 8.96 0.36
C SER A 29 -12.37 8.73 0.40
N PHE A 30 -11.98 7.47 0.60
CA PHE A 30 -10.63 7.02 0.23
C PHE A 30 -10.58 6.92 -1.29
N GLN A 31 -10.92 8.02 -2.00
CA GLN A 31 -10.63 8.16 -3.42
C GLN A 31 -9.10 8.22 -3.52
N ASP A 32 -8.54 7.41 -4.43
CA ASP A 32 -7.14 7.43 -4.83
C ASP A 32 -6.17 6.65 -3.92
N THR A 33 -6.58 5.46 -3.47
CA THR A 33 -5.59 4.44 -3.05
C THR A 33 -5.02 3.74 -4.29
N THR A 34 -4.17 4.45 -5.02
CA THR A 34 -3.27 3.84 -6.02
C THR A 34 -2.28 2.93 -5.31
N LEU A 35 -1.77 1.91 -6.01
CA LEU A 35 -0.77 0.98 -5.44
C LEU A 35 0.51 1.73 -5.01
N SER A 36 0.76 2.91 -5.57
CA SER A 36 1.86 3.80 -5.19
C SER A 36 1.72 4.41 -3.80
N ASN A 37 0.50 4.53 -3.26
CA ASN A 37 0.23 5.04 -1.91
C ASN A 37 0.37 3.97 -0.81
N LEU A 38 0.68 2.72 -1.16
CA LEU A 38 0.96 1.67 -0.17
C LEU A 38 2.16 2.03 0.71
N ARG A 39 2.07 1.68 1.99
CA ARG A 39 3.22 1.68 2.89
C ARG A 39 4.28 0.70 2.39
N ILE A 40 5.53 0.97 2.73
CA ILE A 40 6.68 0.21 2.24
C ILE A 40 6.64 -1.29 2.60
N ASP A 41 6.02 -1.65 3.73
CA ASP A 41 5.77 -3.05 4.11
C ASP A 41 4.91 -3.76 3.06
N TYR A 42 3.75 -3.18 2.72
CA TYR A 42 2.87 -3.76 1.70
C TYR A 42 3.46 -3.72 0.29
N LYS A 43 4.25 -2.70 -0.06
CA LYS A 43 4.97 -2.67 -1.35
C LYS A 43 6.00 -3.80 -1.43
N THR A 44 6.68 -4.09 -0.32
CA THR A 44 7.67 -5.16 -0.23
C THR A 44 6.99 -6.53 -0.34
N ASP A 45 5.89 -6.76 0.37
CA ASP A 45 5.10 -8.01 0.26
C ASP A 45 4.58 -8.22 -1.16
N TYR A 46 4.10 -7.16 -1.81
CA TYR A 46 3.69 -7.22 -3.21
C TYR A 46 4.85 -7.61 -4.12
N THR A 47 6.01 -7.01 -3.93
CA THR A 47 7.21 -7.31 -4.72
C THR A 47 7.69 -8.75 -4.50
N LEU A 48 7.56 -9.27 -3.28
CA LEU A 48 7.85 -10.66 -2.95
C LEU A 48 6.89 -11.62 -3.68
N MET A 49 5.58 -11.34 -3.69
CA MET A 49 4.62 -12.15 -4.47
C MET A 49 4.97 -12.15 -5.97
N VAL A 50 5.43 -11.02 -6.52
CA VAL A 50 5.90 -10.96 -7.91
C VAL A 50 7.15 -11.83 -8.10
N ALA A 51 8.09 -11.79 -7.15
CA ALA A 51 9.31 -12.58 -7.19
C ALA A 51 9.03 -14.09 -7.08
N GLU A 52 8.06 -14.50 -6.25
CA GLU A 52 7.63 -15.90 -6.14
C GLU A 52 7.07 -16.44 -7.46
N VAL A 53 6.16 -15.69 -8.09
CA VAL A 53 5.56 -16.10 -9.37
C VAL A 53 6.63 -16.11 -10.47
N TYR A 54 7.52 -15.10 -10.50
CA TYR A 54 8.66 -15.10 -11.40
C TYR A 54 9.54 -16.33 -11.21
N HIS A 55 9.87 -16.70 -9.97
CA HIS A 55 10.71 -17.86 -9.69
C HIS A 55 10.07 -19.17 -10.18
N GLN A 56 8.75 -19.28 -10.10
CA GLN A 56 8.01 -20.44 -10.58
C GLN A 56 7.89 -20.49 -12.11
N ASP A 57 7.49 -19.38 -12.73
CA ASP A 57 7.10 -19.36 -14.15
C ASP A 57 8.23 -18.88 -15.08
N ASN A 58 9.30 -18.28 -14.53
CA ASN A 58 10.44 -17.68 -15.23
C ASN A 58 10.04 -16.62 -16.28
N ASP A 59 8.87 -15.99 -16.12
CA ASP A 59 8.39 -14.93 -17.02
C ASP A 59 8.78 -13.55 -16.48
N LEU A 60 9.93 -13.05 -16.96
CA LEU A 60 10.42 -11.73 -16.59
C LEU A 60 9.53 -10.60 -17.11
N VAL A 61 8.91 -10.76 -18.28
CA VAL A 61 8.06 -9.72 -18.89
C VAL A 61 6.80 -9.55 -18.05
N TRP A 62 6.20 -10.64 -17.57
CA TRP A 62 5.10 -10.60 -16.63
C TRP A 62 5.48 -9.88 -15.33
N ALA A 63 6.65 -10.20 -14.76
CA ALA A 63 7.13 -9.58 -13.53
C ALA A 63 7.34 -8.06 -13.68
N LEU A 64 7.99 -7.62 -14.77
CA LEU A 64 8.19 -6.21 -15.09
C LEU A 64 6.86 -5.46 -15.21
N ASN A 65 5.90 -6.01 -15.95
CA ASN A 65 4.55 -5.43 -16.10
C ASN A 65 3.80 -5.34 -14.76
N ARG A 66 4.10 -6.22 -13.80
CA ARG A 66 3.46 -6.22 -12.50
C ARG A 66 4.10 -5.19 -11.55
N LEU A 67 5.41 -4.99 -11.65
CA LEU A 67 6.15 -4.01 -10.86
C LEU A 67 5.86 -2.56 -11.28
N THR A 68 5.55 -2.29 -12.55
CA THR A 68 5.16 -0.94 -13.01
C THR A 68 3.92 -0.39 -12.32
N LEU A 69 3.06 -1.27 -11.78
CA LEU A 69 1.87 -0.86 -11.02
C LEU A 69 2.20 -0.18 -9.68
N LEU A 70 3.41 -0.37 -9.15
CA LEU A 70 3.88 0.35 -7.96
C LEU A 70 4.18 1.82 -8.23
N GLU A 71 4.22 2.22 -9.52
CA GLU A 71 4.54 3.57 -10.04
C GLU A 71 5.89 4.11 -9.54
N ASP A 72 6.81 3.23 -9.16
CA ASP A 72 8.19 3.62 -8.89
C ASP A 72 8.90 4.01 -10.22
N PRO A 73 9.99 4.80 -10.17
CA PRO A 73 10.68 5.28 -11.37
C PRO A 73 11.09 4.18 -12.35
N THR A 74 11.48 3.00 -11.83
CA THR A 74 11.75 1.81 -12.62
C THR A 74 11.36 0.54 -11.82
N PRO A 75 11.03 -0.58 -12.50
CA PRO A 75 10.83 -1.86 -11.83
C PRO A 75 12.02 -2.30 -10.97
N LEU A 76 13.24 -1.98 -11.39
CA LEU A 76 14.46 -2.27 -10.61
C LEU A 76 14.44 -1.52 -9.28
N THR A 77 14.07 -0.24 -9.29
CA THR A 77 13.95 0.58 -8.08
C THR A 77 12.91 0.01 -7.10
N SER A 78 11.80 -0.55 -7.57
CA SER A 78 10.82 -1.25 -6.72
C SER A 78 11.47 -2.41 -5.96
N VAL A 79 12.23 -3.26 -6.66
CA VAL A 79 12.89 -4.42 -6.06
C VAL A 79 14.01 -4.01 -5.11
N GLU A 80 14.78 -2.96 -5.44
CA GLU A 80 15.81 -2.42 -4.55
C GLU A 80 15.23 -1.86 -3.24
N ASN A 81 14.11 -1.14 -3.33
CA ASN A 81 13.40 -0.62 -2.17
C ASN A 81 12.85 -1.76 -1.31
N ALA A 82 12.30 -2.80 -1.94
CA ALA A 82 11.85 -4.02 -1.28
C ALA A 82 13.00 -4.74 -0.56
N LEU A 83 14.14 -4.97 -1.23
CA LEU A 83 15.34 -5.59 -0.64
C LEU A 83 15.87 -4.78 0.55
N ARG A 84 15.91 -3.44 0.43
CA ARG A 84 16.35 -2.56 1.52
C ARG A 84 15.44 -2.68 2.72
N PHE A 85 14.12 -2.64 2.53
CA PHE A 85 13.16 -2.77 3.62
C PHE A 85 13.22 -4.18 4.24
N ALA A 86 13.19 -5.20 3.41
CA ALA A 86 13.13 -6.59 3.85
C ALA A 86 14.39 -7.03 4.62
N SER A 87 15.56 -6.46 4.29
CA SER A 87 16.78 -6.67 5.09
C SER A 87 16.73 -6.03 6.49
N GLN A 88 15.89 -5.01 6.69
CA GLN A 88 15.64 -4.39 7.99
C GLN A 88 14.48 -5.04 8.75
N ALA A 89 13.53 -5.65 8.03
CA ALA A 89 12.25 -6.09 8.54
C ALA A 89 12.16 -7.59 8.90
N GLU A 90 13.27 -8.24 9.28
CA GLU A 90 13.32 -9.64 9.71
C GLU A 90 12.70 -10.66 8.72
N TYR A 91 12.74 -10.40 7.41
CA TYR A 91 12.26 -11.35 6.39
C TYR A 91 13.08 -12.64 6.38
N THR A 92 12.48 -13.74 5.92
CA THR A 92 13.15 -15.04 5.93
C THR A 92 14.23 -15.13 4.84
N LEU A 93 15.22 -15.99 5.05
CA LEU A 93 16.28 -16.22 4.06
C LEU A 93 15.73 -16.65 2.68
N PRO A 94 14.77 -17.59 2.57
CA PRO A 94 14.12 -17.90 1.29
C PRO A 94 13.55 -16.69 0.56
N ASP A 95 12.83 -15.81 1.27
CA ASP A 95 12.21 -14.62 0.68
C ASP A 95 13.27 -13.64 0.16
N MET A 96 14.38 -13.50 0.90
CA MET A 96 15.55 -12.74 0.46
C MET A 96 16.17 -13.29 -0.82
N PHE A 97 16.21 -14.61 -0.99
CA PHE A 97 16.70 -15.22 -2.22
C PHE A 97 15.80 -14.92 -3.41
N LEU A 98 14.48 -15.01 -3.24
CA LEU A 98 13.52 -14.71 -4.31
C LEU A 98 13.61 -13.26 -4.78
N LEU A 99 13.63 -12.31 -3.84
CA LEU A 99 13.79 -10.89 -4.16
C LEU A 99 15.13 -10.60 -4.85
N ARG A 100 16.21 -11.27 -4.43
CA ARG A 100 17.53 -11.13 -5.05
C ARG A 100 17.58 -11.75 -6.44
N ASP A 101 16.94 -12.89 -6.64
CA ASP A 101 16.85 -13.56 -7.94
C ASP A 101 16.13 -12.67 -8.96
N LEU A 102 14.97 -12.11 -8.57
CA LEU A 102 14.24 -11.14 -9.38
C LEU A 102 15.07 -9.89 -9.69
N HIS A 103 15.80 -9.35 -8.70
CA HIS A 103 16.69 -8.21 -8.90
C HIS A 103 17.76 -8.49 -9.97
N ASN A 104 18.46 -9.61 -9.84
CA ASN A 104 19.52 -10.01 -10.78
C ASN A 104 18.96 -10.26 -12.19
N ALA A 105 17.75 -10.81 -12.30
CA ALA A 105 17.09 -11.05 -13.58
C ALA A 105 16.75 -9.73 -14.31
N ILE A 106 16.27 -8.73 -13.57
CA ILE A 106 15.99 -7.39 -14.12
C ILE A 106 17.29 -6.68 -14.51
N GLU A 107 18.33 -6.76 -13.68
CA GLU A 107 19.65 -6.16 -13.96
C GLU A 107 20.30 -6.78 -15.21
N GLY A 108 20.21 -8.11 -15.38
CA GLY A 108 20.77 -8.81 -16.54
C GLY A 108 20.00 -8.60 -17.86
N ALA A 109 18.79 -8.04 -17.81
CA ALA A 109 17.95 -7.79 -18.99
C ALA A 109 18.06 -6.35 -19.53
N ASN A 110 18.75 -5.45 -18.82
CA ASN A 110 18.90 -4.04 -19.15
C ASN A 110 20.31 -3.73 -19.69
#